data_AF-A0AA41DB21-F1
#
_entry.id   AF-A0AA41DB21-F1
#
_cell.length_a   1.000
_cell.length_b   1.000
_cell.length_c   1.000
_cell.angle_alpha   90.00
_cell.angle_beta   90.00
_cell.angle_gamma   90.00
#
_symmetry.space_group_name_H-M   'P 1'
#
loop_
_entity.id
_entity.type
_entity.pdbx_description
1 polymer ?
#
loop_
_entity_poly.entity_id
_entity_poly.type
_entity_poly.pdbx_seq_one_letter_code
_entity_poly.pdbx_strand_id
1 'polypeptide(L)'
;MIIQLQLSDKTYERLLASGSRLQGTIGLVSPNEGNFNEHVRHTSNGNGDYKYIRLRHGRASVGPKRVRLALNIALDETGITPADILMDESRQASDFVDHVFDARL
;
A
#
# COMPACT_ATOMS: atom_id res chain seq x y z
N MET A 1 -12.54 -1.74 31.28
CA MET A 1 -13.26 -0.57 30.73
C MET A 1 -13.99 -1.04 29.48
N ILE A 2 -15.29 -0.80 29.41
CA ILE A 2 -16.15 -1.22 28.30
C ILE A 2 -16.80 0.04 27.76
N ILE A 3 -16.75 0.24 26.45
CA ILE A 3 -17.42 1.35 25.77
C ILE A 3 -18.39 0.78 24.74
N GLN A 4 -19.54 1.42 24.59
CA GLN A 4 -20.51 1.09 23.55
C GLN A 4 -20.14 1.86 22.27
N LEU A 5 -20.04 1.14 21.16
CA LEU A 5 -19.65 1.71 19.88
C LEU A 5 -20.80 1.63 18.89
N GLN A 6 -21.15 2.77 18.31
CA GLN A 6 -22.00 2.87 17.15
C GLN A 6 -21.15 2.85 15.88
N LEU A 7 -21.62 2.15 14.86
CA LEU A 7 -20.91 1.98 13.59
C LEU A 7 -21.95 1.92 12.47
N SER A 8 -21.64 2.49 11.31
CA SER A 8 -22.58 2.52 10.19
C SER A 8 -22.83 1.12 9.63
N ASP A 9 -24.08 0.81 9.23
CA ASP A 9 -24.44 -0.50 8.68
C ASP A 9 -23.53 -0.92 7.53
N LYS A 10 -23.18 0.03 6.65
CA LYS A 10 -22.25 -0.19 5.53
C LYS A 10 -20.86 -0.63 6.01
N THR A 11 -20.34 -0.03 7.08
CA THR A 11 -19.06 -0.42 7.66
C THR A 11 -19.16 -1.80 8.32
N TYR A 12 -20.31 -2.13 8.93
CA TYR A 12 -20.55 -3.43 9.54
C TYR A 12 -20.62 -4.54 8.48
N GLU A 13 -21.34 -4.30 7.39
CA GLU A 13 -21.39 -5.19 6.22
C GLU A 13 -19.97 -5.45 5.66
N ARG A 14 -19.13 -4.41 5.54
CA ARG A 14 -17.75 -4.58 5.07
C ARG A 14 -16.89 -5.38 6.05
N LEU A 15 -17.08 -5.18 7.35
CA LEU A 15 -16.39 -5.96 8.38
C LEU A 15 -16.71 -7.44 8.21
N LEU A 16 -18.00 -7.78 8.06
CA LEU A 16 -18.47 -9.14 7.89
C LEU A 16 -18.01 -9.75 6.56
N ALA A 17 -18.12 -9.00 5.45
CA ALA A 17 -17.82 -9.50 4.12
C ALA A 17 -16.32 -9.71 3.87
N SER A 18 -15.47 -8.82 4.38
CA SER A 18 -14.02 -8.87 4.14
C SER A 18 -13.25 -9.66 5.19
N GLY A 19 -13.83 -9.88 6.39
CA GLY A 19 -13.13 -10.42 7.56
C GLY A 19 -11.89 -9.61 7.97
N SER A 20 -11.73 -8.40 7.42
CA SER A 20 -10.51 -7.62 7.51
C SER A 20 -10.63 -6.56 8.58
N ARG A 21 -9.48 -6.16 9.15
CA ARG A 21 -9.43 -5.14 10.18
C ARG A 21 -9.85 -3.78 9.61
N LEU A 22 -10.88 -3.17 10.22
CA LEU A 22 -11.25 -1.78 9.96
C LEU A 22 -10.34 -0.84 10.75
N GLN A 23 -9.89 0.24 10.11
CA GLN A 23 -9.20 1.34 10.76
C GLN A 23 -10.08 2.58 10.73
N GLY A 24 -10.11 3.32 11.83
CA GLY A 24 -10.92 4.51 11.94
C GLY A 24 -10.60 5.30 13.20
N THR A 25 -11.37 6.35 13.41
CA THR A 25 -11.36 7.16 14.63
C THR A 25 -12.65 6.94 15.40
N ILE A 26 -12.55 6.85 16.73
CA ILE A 26 -13.71 6.83 17.62
C ILE A 26 -13.93 8.26 18.13
N GLY A 27 -15.07 8.86 17.76
CA GLY A 27 -15.53 10.10 18.37
C GLY A 27 -16.39 9.78 19.59
N LEU A 28 -15.91 10.13 20.79
CA LEU A 28 -16.68 9.92 22.01
C LEU A 28 -17.80 10.95 22.11
N VAL A 29 -19.03 10.48 22.29
CA VAL A 29 -20.21 11.33 22.57
C VAL A 29 -20.44 11.41 24.07
N SER A 30 -20.05 10.36 24.80
CA SER A 30 -19.96 10.33 26.26
C SER A 30 -18.71 9.54 26.69
N PRO A 31 -18.34 9.51 27.98
CA PRO A 31 -17.21 8.71 28.45
C PRO A 31 -17.31 7.21 28.13
N ASN A 32 -18.53 6.70 27.96
CA ASN A 32 -18.80 5.28 27.76
C ASN A 32 -19.43 4.96 26.39
N GLU A 33 -19.66 5.97 25.54
CA GLU A 33 -20.29 5.81 24.23
C GLU A 33 -19.55 6.60 23.16
N GLY A 34 -19.34 5.98 22.00
CA GLY A 34 -18.67 6.62 20.88
C GLY A 34 -19.14 6.13 19.52
N ASN A 35 -18.89 6.96 18.51
CA ASN A 35 -19.16 6.66 17.12
C ASN A 35 -17.87 6.34 16.37
N PHE A 36 -17.84 5.21 15.67
CA PHE A 36 -16.71 4.80 14.85
C PHE A 36 -16.82 5.36 13.43
N ASN A 37 -15.81 6.13 13.04
CA ASN A 37 -15.68 6.69 11.70
C ASN A 37 -14.55 5.98 10.96
N GLU A 38 -14.90 5.16 9.96
CA GLU A 38 -13.94 4.42 9.14
C GLU A 38 -13.04 5.39 8.36
N HIS A 39 -11.73 5.18 8.43
CA HIS A 39 -10.82 5.81 7.50
C HIS A 39 -11.01 5.14 6.16
N VAL A 40 -11.59 5.86 5.19
CA VAL A 40 -11.62 5.40 3.81
C VAL A 40 -10.18 5.36 3.31
N ARG A 41 -9.50 4.23 3.54
CA ARG A 41 -8.28 3.95 2.83
C ARG A 41 -8.70 3.77 1.37
N HIS A 42 -8.30 4.71 0.52
CA HIS A 42 -8.09 4.40 -0.89
C HIS A 42 -6.93 3.41 -1.00
N THR A 43 -7.10 2.20 -0.48
CA THR A 43 -6.33 1.08 -1.01
C THR A 43 -6.80 0.95 -2.44
N SER A 44 -5.95 1.38 -3.37
CA SER A 44 -6.13 1.05 -4.79
C SER A 44 -6.46 -0.44 -4.85
N ASN A 45 -7.70 -0.75 -5.25
CA ASN A 45 -8.32 -2.08 -5.20
C ASN A 45 -7.31 -3.21 -5.22
N GLY A 46 -7.23 -3.96 -4.12
CA GLY A 46 -6.40 -5.16 -3.97
C GLY A 46 -6.85 -6.36 -4.80
N ASN A 47 -7.41 -6.12 -6.00
CA ASN A 47 -7.85 -7.14 -6.95
C ASN A 47 -7.49 -6.78 -8.40
N GLY A 48 -6.55 -5.84 -8.60
CA GLY A 48 -5.94 -5.60 -9.90
C GLY A 48 -4.68 -6.45 -10.03
N ASP A 49 -4.46 -7.03 -11.21
CA ASP A 49 -3.27 -7.77 -11.63
C ASP A 49 -1.99 -6.90 -11.47
N TYR A 50 -1.53 -6.81 -10.22
CA TYR A 50 -0.49 -5.90 -9.74
C TYR A 50 0.74 -6.72 -9.40
N LYS A 51 1.75 -6.63 -10.28
CA LYS A 51 3.02 -7.32 -10.10
C LYS A 51 4.05 -6.33 -9.57
N TYR A 52 4.93 -6.77 -8.68
CA TYR A 52 6.00 -5.92 -8.17
C TYR A 52 7.27 -6.72 -7.93
N ILE A 53 8.41 -6.03 -7.98
CA ILE A 53 9.68 -6.52 -7.45
C ILE A 53 10.15 -5.61 -6.33
N ARG A 54 10.83 -6.24 -5.38
CA ARG A 54 11.53 -5.53 -4.31
C ARG A 54 12.97 -5.32 -4.75
N LEU A 55 13.42 -4.08 -4.67
CA LEU A 55 14.79 -3.66 -4.93
C LEU A 55 15.49 -3.45 -3.58
N ARG A 56 16.82 -3.27 -3.58
CA ARG A 56 17.57 -3.08 -2.33
C ARG A 56 17.16 -1.77 -1.64
N HIS A 57 16.97 -0.70 -2.39
CA HIS A 57 16.61 0.62 -1.86
C HIS A 57 15.17 1.02 -2.21
N GLY A 58 14.32 0.09 -2.67
CA GLY A 58 12.99 0.47 -3.10
C GLY A 58 12.13 -0.66 -3.66
N ARG A 59 11.22 -0.30 -4.56
CA ARG A 59 10.40 -1.25 -5.32
C ARG A 59 10.00 -0.70 -6.68
N ALA A 60 9.85 -1.62 -7.62
CA ALA A 60 9.18 -1.38 -8.89
C ALA A 60 7.85 -2.12 -8.91
N SER A 61 6.84 -1.53 -9.55
CA SER A 61 5.50 -2.10 -9.61
C SER A 61 4.79 -1.78 -10.91
N VAL A 62 4.06 -2.77 -11.41
CA VAL A 62 3.26 -2.71 -12.63
C VAL A 62 1.81 -2.93 -12.24
N GLY A 63 1.02 -1.88 -12.40
CA GLY A 63 -0.43 -1.96 -12.35
C GLY A 63 -1.04 -1.95 -13.75
N PRO A 64 -2.37 -2.17 -13.87
CA PRO A 64 -3.04 -2.28 -15.18
C PRO A 64 -2.99 -1.01 -16.04
N LYS A 65 -2.73 0.17 -15.45
CA LYS A 65 -2.72 1.46 -16.16
C LYS A 65 -1.42 2.26 -16.03
N ARG A 66 -0.48 1.80 -15.21
CA ARG A 66 0.74 2.56 -14.90
C ARG A 66 1.83 1.67 -14.31
N VAL A 67 3.08 2.03 -14.60
CA VAL A 67 4.28 1.52 -13.94
C VAL A 67 4.77 2.55 -12.93
N ARG A 68 5.29 2.11 -11.78
CA ARG A 68 5.88 2.97 -10.76
C ARG A 68 7.20 2.39 -10.27
N LEU A 69 8.22 3.23 -10.19
CA LEU A 69 9.48 2.98 -9.50
C LEU A 69 9.59 3.95 -8.32
N ALA A 70 9.86 3.43 -7.13
CA ALA A 70 10.08 4.24 -5.94
C ALA A 70 11.36 3.78 -5.24
N LEU A 71 12.35 4.68 -5.17
CA LEU A 71 13.66 4.46 -4.58
C LEU A 71 13.86 5.41 -3.39
N ASN A 72 14.49 4.92 -2.34
CA ASN A 72 14.87 5.67 -1.14
C ASN A 72 16.28 5.27 -0.73
N ILE A 73 17.25 6.12 -1.08
CA ILE A 73 18.68 5.89 -0.85
C ILE A 73 19.14 6.88 0.19
N ALA A 74 19.74 6.39 1.27
CA ALA A 74 20.30 7.22 2.31
C ALA A 74 21.62 7.84 1.82
N LEU A 75 21.78 9.16 1.98
CA LEU A 75 22.98 9.86 1.50
C LEU A 75 24.24 9.55 2.33
N ASP A 76 24.06 8.99 3.53
CA ASP A 76 25.10 8.61 4.48
C ASP A 76 25.50 7.13 4.40
N GLU A 77 24.96 6.37 3.43
CA GLU A 77 25.33 4.96 3.24
C GLU A 77 26.77 4.84 2.72
N THR A 78 27.64 4.24 3.53
CA THR A 78 29.09 4.15 3.24
C THR A 78 29.36 3.22 2.06
N GLY A 79 30.21 3.66 1.13
CA GLY A 79 30.64 2.85 -0.01
C GLY A 79 29.62 2.80 -1.15
N ILE A 80 28.68 3.75 -1.18
CA ILE A 80 27.63 3.83 -2.19
C ILE A 80 27.59 5.23 -2.79
N THR A 81 27.52 5.28 -4.12
CA THR A 81 27.20 6.49 -4.86
C THR A 81 25.72 6.44 -5.23
N PRO A 82 24.87 7.34 -4.72
CA PRO A 82 23.43 7.29 -4.99
C PRO A 82 23.08 7.30 -6.49
N ALA A 83 23.87 8.00 -7.31
CA ALA A 83 23.67 8.02 -8.75
C ALA A 83 23.83 6.62 -9.39
N ASP A 84 24.83 5.85 -8.97
CA ASP A 84 25.09 4.51 -9.48
C ASP A 84 23.94 3.57 -9.09
N ILE A 85 23.45 3.65 -7.85
CA ILE A 85 22.29 2.88 -7.39
C ILE A 85 21.03 3.24 -8.16
N LEU A 86 20.80 4.53 -8.44
CA LEU A 86 19.66 4.95 -9.25
C LEU A 86 19.71 4.30 -10.64
N MET A 87 20.88 4.25 -11.27
CA MET A 87 21.04 3.61 -12.59
C MET A 87 20.84 2.09 -12.53
N ASP A 88 21.49 1.43 -11.57
CA ASP A 88 21.46 -0.04 -11.43
C ASP A 88 20.06 -0.54 -11.06
N GLU A 89 19.41 0.10 -10.08
CA GLU A 89 18.06 -0.29 -9.66
C GLU A 89 17.01 0.11 -10.70
N SER A 90 17.22 1.20 -11.44
CA SER A 90 16.37 1.52 -12.59
C SER A 90 16.48 0.47 -13.70
N ARG A 91 17.68 -0.10 -13.93
CA ARG A 91 17.87 -1.17 -14.92
C ARG A 91 17.12 -2.43 -14.50
N GLN A 92 17.32 -2.89 -13.25
CA GLN A 92 16.58 -4.04 -12.70
C GLN A 92 15.06 -3.83 -12.74
N ALA A 93 14.60 -2.61 -12.44
CA ALA A 93 13.19 -2.26 -12.56
C ALA A 93 12.69 -2.37 -14.01
N SER A 94 13.49 -1.96 -14.98
CA SER A 94 13.14 -2.02 -16.40
C SER A 94 13.05 -3.47 -16.88
N ASP A 95 14.05 -4.30 -16.56
CA ASP A 95 14.07 -5.73 -16.91
C ASP A 95 12.85 -6.47 -16.35
N PHE A 96 12.43 -6.15 -15.12
CA PHE A 96 11.21 -6.69 -14.54
C PHE A 96 9.95 -6.26 -15.28
N VAL A 97 9.87 -4.99 -15.66
CA VAL A 97 8.71 -4.45 -16.38
C VAL A 97 8.58 -5.15 -17.74
N ASP A 98 9.68 -5.28 -18.47
CA ASP A 98 9.72 -5.98 -19.76
C ASP A 98 9.30 -7.44 -19.59
N HIS A 99 9.84 -8.15 -18.61
CA HIS A 99 9.46 -9.54 -18.34
C HIS A 99 7.97 -9.69 -17.98
N VAL A 100 7.39 -8.74 -17.26
CA VAL A 100 5.96 -8.73 -16.94
C VAL A 100 5.08 -8.53 -18.18
N PHE A 101 5.54 -7.73 -19.15
CA PHE A 101 4.83 -7.51 -20.41
C PHE A 101 5.00 -8.70 -21.36
N ASP A 102 6.19 -9.29 -21.44
CA ASP A 102 6.46 -10.48 -22.25
C ASP A 102 5.68 -11.70 -21.74
N ALA A 103 5.57 -11.87 -20.42
CA ALA A 103 4.76 -12.95 -19.82
C ALA A 103 3.24 -12.75 -19.95
N ARG A 104 2.77 -11.67 -20.58
CA ARG A 104 1.35 -11.40 -20.88
C ARG A 104 1.00 -11.56 -22.38
N LEU A 105 1.99 -11.75 -23.26
CA LEU A 105 1.81 -12.10 -24.68
C LEU A 105 1.63 -13.62 -24.83
#